data_AF-A0A6I9RJ25-F1
#
_entry.id   AF-A0A6I9RJ25-F1
#
_cell.length_a   1.000
_cell.length_b   1.000
_cell.length_c   1.000
_cell.angle_alpha   90.00
_cell.angle_beta   90.00
_cell.angle_gamma   90.00
#
_symmetry.space_group_name_H-M   'P 1'
#
loop_
_entity.id
_entity.type
_entity.pdbx_description
1 polymer ?
#
loop_
_entity_poly.entity_id
_entity_poly.type
_entity_poly.pdbx_seq_one_letter_code
_entity_poly.pdbx_strand_id
1 'polypeptide(L)'
;MEFDLENPLTLSNEEQHPFSDPIEALFAVESDHMSPLAGGHLDLSARRDAVSVILQAQFGCNLDPFVAYLAVNYLDRFLSKREIPSGKPWIVRLLSISCLSLASKMKKTDLNLADFQREEGFIFDSQTIQRMELIVLGALDWRMRSITPFSFLRFFLSFFSPAQAPFLHALKARASQTLFKAQNEIKMLEFKPSVIAAAALLSAAHELLPIQFASFRSAISSCEFEKLWECCNAIGDVAMDGCNLTFEMVSSSNTPVTVLGRHCSRSESERTVGSSSVECDLKKRRISKLRGALRLSQA
;
A
#
# COMPACT_ATOMS: atom_id res chain seq x y z
N MET A 1 -6.05 -20.26 9.47
CA MET A 1 -5.03 -19.52 8.70
C MET A 1 -5.03 -18.06 9.19
N GLU A 2 -3.87 -17.46 9.41
CA GLU A 2 -3.73 -16.04 9.77
C GLU A 2 -3.85 -15.18 8.50
N PHE A 3 -4.55 -14.03 8.54
CA PHE A 3 -4.64 -13.14 7.39
C PHE A 3 -3.42 -12.23 7.34
N ASP A 4 -2.59 -12.35 6.30
CA ASP A 4 -1.44 -11.48 6.07
C ASP A 4 -1.74 -10.46 4.99
N LEU A 5 -1.57 -9.18 5.31
CA LEU A 5 -1.75 -8.07 4.35
C LEU A 5 -0.70 -8.09 3.24
N GLU A 6 0.47 -8.64 3.52
CA GLU A 6 1.52 -8.84 2.52
C GLU A 6 1.24 -10.03 1.60
N ASN A 7 0.32 -10.93 2.00
CA ASN A 7 -0.01 -12.13 1.25
C ASN A 7 -1.51 -12.50 1.33
N PRO A 8 -2.40 -11.64 0.79
CA PRO A 8 -3.84 -11.75 0.98
C PRO A 8 -4.46 -12.98 0.31
N LEU A 9 -3.81 -13.52 -0.72
CA LEU A 9 -4.27 -14.65 -1.54
C LEU A 9 -3.74 -16.01 -1.07
N THR A 10 -3.17 -16.11 0.14
CA THR A 10 -2.88 -17.42 0.75
C THR A 10 -4.18 -18.14 1.09
N LEU A 11 -4.73 -18.83 0.09
CA LEU A 11 -5.53 -20.01 0.32
C LEU A 11 -4.55 -21.13 0.66
N SER A 12 -4.87 -21.89 1.70
CA SER A 12 -4.22 -23.17 2.00
C SER A 12 -3.98 -23.95 0.73
N ASN A 13 -2.76 -24.45 0.55
CA ASN A 13 -2.33 -25.34 -0.52
C ASN A 13 -3.49 -26.17 -1.10
N GLU A 14 -3.61 -26.17 -2.44
CA GLU A 14 -4.12 -27.23 -3.33
C GLU A 14 -4.94 -26.70 -4.54
N GLU A 15 -5.28 -25.42 -4.66
CA GLU A 15 -5.93 -24.87 -5.88
C GLU A 15 -5.14 -23.73 -6.57
N GLN A 16 -3.82 -23.89 -6.70
CA GLN A 16 -3.08 -23.09 -7.67
C GLN A 16 -3.36 -23.62 -9.07
N HIS A 17 -4.13 -22.87 -9.86
CA HIS A 17 -4.14 -23.03 -11.30
C HIS A 17 -2.68 -23.01 -11.82
N PRO A 18 -2.22 -23.99 -12.61
CA PRO A 18 -0.80 -24.12 -12.98
C PRO A 18 -0.21 -23.01 -13.85
N PHE A 19 -0.98 -21.96 -14.17
CA PHE A 19 -0.72 -21.06 -15.29
C PHE A 19 -0.69 -19.56 -14.96
N SER A 20 -0.88 -19.13 -13.71
CA SER A 20 -0.84 -17.70 -13.35
C SER A 20 0.15 -17.42 -12.24
N ASP A 21 1.10 -16.52 -12.50
CA ASP A 21 2.04 -16.04 -11.49
C ASP A 21 1.25 -15.33 -10.37
N PRO A 22 1.53 -15.54 -9.05
CA PRO A 22 0.75 -14.96 -7.94
C PRO A 22 0.55 -13.44 -8.00
N ILE A 23 1.45 -12.74 -8.69
CA ILE A 23 1.42 -11.29 -8.89
C ILE A 23 0.41 -10.88 -9.97
N GLU A 24 0.24 -11.66 -11.04
CA GLU A 24 -0.74 -11.37 -12.09
C GLU A 24 -2.16 -11.45 -11.53
N ALA A 25 -2.40 -12.43 -10.65
CA ALA A 25 -3.64 -12.52 -9.90
C ALA A 25 -3.87 -11.26 -9.07
N LEU A 26 -2.89 -10.75 -8.31
CA LEU A 26 -3.02 -9.52 -7.54
C LEU A 26 -3.39 -8.31 -8.41
N PHE A 27 -2.74 -8.13 -9.57
CA PHE A 27 -3.06 -7.04 -10.50
C PHE A 27 -4.45 -7.19 -11.13
N ALA A 28 -4.92 -8.41 -11.40
CA ALA A 28 -6.23 -8.64 -12.00
C ALA A 28 -7.38 -8.29 -11.04
N VAL A 29 -7.20 -8.55 -9.74
CA VAL A 29 -8.26 -8.32 -8.74
C VAL A 29 -8.10 -7.02 -7.94
N GLU A 30 -7.02 -6.24 -8.09
CA GLU A 30 -6.81 -5.04 -7.25
C GLU A 30 -7.95 -4.00 -7.35
N SER A 31 -8.56 -3.87 -8.53
CA SER A 31 -9.66 -2.93 -8.77
C SER A 31 -10.95 -3.31 -8.04
N ASP A 32 -11.21 -4.60 -7.84
CA ASP A 32 -12.36 -5.07 -7.05
C ASP A 32 -12.29 -4.68 -5.58
N HIS A 33 -11.07 -4.41 -5.10
CA HIS A 33 -10.79 -4.06 -3.71
C HIS A 33 -10.59 -2.55 -3.52
N MET A 34 -10.71 -1.76 -4.58
CA MET A 34 -10.77 -0.31 -4.49
C MET A 34 -12.11 0.15 -3.96
N SER A 35 -12.09 1.23 -3.18
CA SER A 35 -13.31 1.95 -2.82
C SER A 35 -13.71 2.81 -4.02
N PRO A 36 -14.88 2.58 -4.66
CA PRO A 36 -15.28 3.39 -5.80
C PRO A 36 -15.66 4.79 -5.31
N LEU A 37 -14.68 5.71 -5.28
CA LEU A 37 -14.93 7.16 -5.18
C LEU A 37 -15.73 7.69 -6.38
N ALA A 38 -15.85 6.90 -7.45
CA ALA A 38 -16.32 7.30 -8.77
C ALA A 38 -17.84 7.59 -8.90
N GLY A 39 -18.58 7.84 -7.81
CA GLY A 39 -20.00 8.21 -7.96
C GLY A 39 -20.80 8.57 -6.72
N GLY A 40 -20.23 8.55 -5.51
CA GLY A 40 -20.95 8.82 -4.26
C GLY A 40 -20.32 9.93 -3.42
N HIS A 41 -21.14 10.71 -2.73
CA HIS A 41 -20.73 11.73 -1.77
C HIS A 41 -20.20 11.06 -0.49
N LEU A 42 -18.94 10.59 -0.52
CA LEU A 42 -18.29 10.06 0.67
C LEU A 42 -18.35 11.11 1.78
N ASP A 43 -18.91 10.77 2.93
CA ASP A 43 -18.97 11.67 4.07
C ASP A 43 -17.56 11.86 4.66
N LEU A 44 -16.88 12.90 4.17
CA LEU A 44 -15.51 13.24 4.56
C LEU A 44 -15.41 13.58 6.05
N SER A 45 -16.46 14.14 6.64
CA SER A 45 -16.49 14.44 8.08
C SER A 45 -16.54 13.15 8.87
N ALA A 46 -17.49 12.26 8.53
CA ALA A 46 -17.60 10.97 9.20
C ALA A 46 -16.34 10.11 9.03
N ARG A 47 -15.71 10.12 7.85
CA ARG A 47 -14.44 9.44 7.62
C ARG A 47 -13.35 9.99 8.55
N ARG A 48 -13.18 11.31 8.61
CA ARG A 48 -12.16 11.96 9.46
C ARG A 48 -12.35 11.58 10.93
N ASP A 49 -13.58 11.67 11.41
CA ASP A 49 -13.91 11.35 12.80
C ASP A 49 -13.66 9.87 13.10
N ALA A 50 -14.04 8.98 12.19
CA ALA A 50 -13.82 7.54 12.34
C ALA A 50 -12.33 7.16 12.31
N VAL A 51 -11.56 7.71 11.37
CA VAL A 51 -10.10 7.51 11.30
C VAL A 51 -9.43 8.01 12.58
N SER A 52 -9.87 9.15 13.12
CA SER A 52 -9.37 9.66 14.41
C SER A 52 -9.59 8.65 15.55
N VAL A 53 -10.78 8.06 15.65
CA VAL A 53 -11.09 7.01 16.65
C VAL A 53 -10.21 5.77 16.44
N ILE A 54 -9.97 5.36 15.20
CA ILE A 54 -9.11 4.21 14.88
C ILE A 54 -7.65 4.48 15.29
N LEU A 55 -7.12 5.66 14.99
CA LEU A 55 -5.77 6.05 15.37
C LEU A 55 -5.62 6.21 16.88
N GLN A 56 -6.63 6.72 17.58
CA GLN A 56 -6.66 6.74 19.04
C GLN A 56 -6.54 5.32 19.60
N ALA A 57 -7.27 4.34 19.06
CA ALA A 57 -7.14 2.95 19.46
C ALA A 57 -5.74 2.40 19.19
N GLN A 58 -5.15 2.77 18.04
CA GLN A 58 -3.82 2.34 17.67
C GLN A 58 -2.76 2.77 18.68
N PHE A 59 -2.74 4.07 19.02
CA PHE A 59 -1.72 4.62 19.90
C PHE A 59 -2.04 4.42 21.39
N GLY A 60 -3.31 4.48 21.79
CA GLY A 60 -3.73 4.30 23.18
C GLY A 60 -3.63 2.85 23.65
N CYS A 61 -3.91 1.88 22.78
CA CYS A 61 -3.88 0.45 23.13
C CYS A 61 -2.64 -0.29 22.60
N ASN A 62 -1.66 0.40 22.01
CA ASN A 62 -0.50 -0.20 21.32
C ASN A 62 -0.90 -1.27 20.30
N LEU A 63 -1.98 -1.02 19.55
CA LEU A 63 -2.48 -1.96 18.55
C LEU A 63 -1.51 -2.06 17.37
N ASP A 64 -1.40 -3.24 16.79
CA ASP A 64 -0.67 -3.46 15.54
C ASP A 64 -1.14 -2.47 14.45
N PRO A 65 -0.25 -1.64 13.87
CA PRO A 65 -0.58 -0.71 12.78
C PRO A 65 -1.30 -1.38 11.61
N PHE A 66 -1.04 -2.66 11.34
CA PHE A 66 -1.74 -3.42 10.30
C PHE A 66 -3.22 -3.66 10.61
N VAL A 67 -3.59 -3.79 11.89
CA VAL A 67 -4.99 -3.89 12.32
C VAL A 67 -5.71 -2.57 12.10
N ALA A 68 -5.09 -1.45 12.51
CA ALA A 68 -5.62 -0.12 12.27
C ALA A 68 -5.79 0.14 10.77
N TYR A 69 -4.78 -0.24 9.97
CA TYR A 69 -4.83 -0.10 8.52
C TYR A 69 -6.01 -0.86 7.91
N LEU A 70 -6.19 -2.12 8.33
CA LEU A 70 -7.29 -2.95 7.85
C LEU A 70 -8.65 -2.40 8.28
N ALA A 71 -8.76 -1.85 9.49
CA ALA A 71 -9.99 -1.20 9.97
C ALA A 71 -10.36 0.03 9.13
N VAL A 72 -9.39 0.89 8.78
CA VAL A 72 -9.61 2.04 7.88
C VAL A 72 -10.02 1.57 6.49
N ASN A 73 -9.44 0.48 5.97
CA ASN A 73 -9.86 -0.09 4.69
C ASN A 73 -11.33 -0.57 4.72
N TYR A 74 -11.77 -1.20 5.81
CA TYR A 74 -13.17 -1.61 5.96
C TYR A 74 -14.10 -0.42 6.08
N LEU A 75 -13.70 0.60 6.85
CA LEU A 75 -14.42 1.86 6.98
C LEU A 75 -14.63 2.54 5.62
N ASP A 76 -13.55 2.73 4.85
CA ASP A 76 -13.61 3.41 3.56
C ASP A 76 -14.50 2.66 2.56
N ARG A 77 -14.45 1.32 2.55
CA ARG A 77 -15.33 0.49 1.72
C ARG A 77 -16.77 0.54 2.21
N PHE A 78 -17.01 0.59 3.52
CA PHE A 78 -18.35 0.74 4.07
C PHE A 78 -18.99 2.07 3.65
N LEU A 79 -18.26 3.17 3.87
CA LEU A 79 -18.72 4.53 3.56
C LEU A 79 -18.98 4.74 2.06
N SER A 80 -18.31 3.98 1.18
CA SER A 80 -18.59 4.02 -0.26
C SER A 80 -19.93 3.40 -0.67
N LYS A 81 -20.50 2.54 0.17
CA LYS A 81 -21.73 1.79 -0.10
C LYS A 81 -22.91 2.21 0.78
N ARG A 82 -22.64 2.86 1.90
CA ARG A 82 -23.63 3.18 2.94
C ARG A 82 -23.44 4.61 3.40
N GLU A 83 -24.53 5.36 3.41
CA GLU A 83 -24.58 6.68 4.04
C GLU A 83 -24.78 6.53 5.55
N ILE A 84 -24.11 7.38 6.31
CA ILE A 84 -24.32 7.48 7.75
C ILE A 84 -25.42 8.51 8.00
N PRO A 85 -26.45 8.17 8.81
CA PRO A 85 -27.47 9.15 9.19
C PRO A 85 -26.83 10.38 9.86
N SER A 86 -27.08 11.56 9.29
CA SER A 86 -26.57 12.84 9.81
C SER A 86 -27.05 13.10 11.25
N GLY A 87 -26.24 13.79 12.03
CA GLY A 87 -26.60 14.22 13.40
C GLY A 87 -26.49 13.13 14.47
N LYS A 88 -25.84 11.99 14.17
CA LYS A 88 -25.63 10.88 15.10
C LYS A 88 -24.15 10.47 15.16
N PRO A 89 -23.28 11.26 15.81
CA PRO A 89 -21.83 11.00 15.86
C PRO A 89 -21.48 9.66 16.53
N TRP A 90 -22.35 9.14 17.41
CA TRP A 90 -22.19 7.82 18.00
C TRP A 90 -22.18 6.69 16.98
N ILE A 91 -22.84 6.84 15.82
CA ILE A 91 -22.83 5.83 14.75
C ILE A 91 -21.44 5.72 14.15
N VAL A 92 -20.78 6.85 13.92
CA VAL A 92 -19.40 6.89 13.40
C VAL A 92 -18.44 6.20 14.36
N ARG A 93 -18.59 6.46 15.67
CA ARG A 93 -17.80 5.77 16.71
C ARG A 93 -18.08 4.26 16.73
N LEU A 94 -19.35 3.85 16.71
CA LEU A 94 -19.72 2.43 16.69
C LEU A 94 -19.20 1.72 15.44
N LEU A 95 -19.29 2.35 14.27
CA LEU A 95 -18.71 1.86 13.01
C LEU A 95 -17.20 1.65 13.16
N SER A 96 -16.49 2.65 13.68
CA SER A 96 -15.04 2.59 13.88
C SER A 96 -14.61 1.44 14.79
N ILE A 97 -15.29 1.28 15.93
CA ILE A 97 -15.07 0.17 16.89
C ILE A 97 -15.36 -1.18 16.24
N SER A 98 -16.40 -1.27 15.42
CA SER A 98 -16.78 -2.51 14.73
C SER A 98 -15.77 -2.89 13.64
N CYS A 99 -15.28 -1.91 12.87
CA CYS A 99 -14.20 -2.10 11.90
C CYS A 99 -12.90 -2.57 12.59
N LEU A 100 -12.55 -1.99 13.73
CA LEU A 100 -11.42 -2.42 14.56
C LEU A 100 -11.59 -3.87 15.05
N SER A 101 -12.78 -4.21 15.56
CA SER A 101 -13.05 -5.57 16.04
C SER A 101 -12.98 -6.60 14.91
N LEU A 102 -13.51 -6.28 13.74
CA LEU A 102 -13.41 -7.15 12.56
C LEU A 102 -11.95 -7.28 12.09
N ALA A 103 -11.19 -6.19 12.06
CA ALA A 103 -9.79 -6.21 11.67
C ALA A 103 -8.95 -7.04 12.63
N SER A 104 -9.17 -6.90 13.95
CA SER A 104 -8.46 -7.67 14.97
C SER A 104 -8.80 -9.16 14.88
N LYS A 105 -10.07 -9.53 14.64
CA LYS A 105 -10.49 -10.93 14.39
C LYS A 105 -9.84 -11.52 13.15
N MET A 106 -9.77 -10.74 12.06
CA MET A 106 -9.11 -11.16 10.81
C MET A 106 -7.61 -11.38 11.01
N LYS A 107 -6.95 -10.50 11.76
CA LYS A 107 -5.53 -10.57 12.09
C LYS A 107 -5.20 -11.51 13.27
N LYS A 108 -6.22 -12.05 13.95
CA LYS A 108 -6.07 -12.81 15.21
C LYS A 108 -5.29 -12.04 16.29
N THR A 109 -5.50 -10.73 16.33
CA THR A 109 -4.91 -9.84 17.33
C THR A 109 -5.91 -9.64 18.44
N ASP A 110 -5.46 -9.79 19.68
CA ASP A 110 -6.29 -9.47 20.84
C ASP A 110 -6.50 -7.96 20.93
N LEU A 111 -7.76 -7.55 20.97
CA LEU A 111 -8.17 -6.16 21.14
C LEU A 111 -9.11 -6.07 22.34
N ASN A 112 -8.66 -5.44 23.42
CA ASN A 112 -9.51 -5.22 24.57
C ASN A 112 -10.39 -3.98 24.38
N LEU A 113 -11.54 -4.19 23.73
CA LEU A 113 -12.52 -3.12 23.47
C LEU A 113 -13.07 -2.47 24.75
N ALA A 114 -13.05 -3.17 25.90
CA ALA A 114 -13.55 -2.61 27.15
C ALA A 114 -12.61 -1.54 27.72
N ASP A 115 -11.31 -1.69 27.53
CA ASP A 115 -10.32 -0.69 27.97
C ASP A 115 -10.30 0.50 27.01
N PHE A 116 -10.33 0.24 25.70
CA PHE A 116 -10.39 1.30 24.69
C PHE A 116 -11.62 2.23 24.84
N GLN A 117 -12.79 1.64 25.14
CA GLN A 117 -14.02 2.44 25.27
C GLN A 117 -14.05 3.32 26.53
N ARG A 118 -13.16 3.09 27.50
CA ARG A 118 -13.12 3.83 28.77
C ARG A 118 -12.54 5.24 28.61
N GLU A 119 -11.77 5.48 27.55
CA GLU A 119 -10.97 6.69 27.41
C GLU A 119 -11.75 7.93 26.93
N GLU A 120 -12.95 7.82 26.36
CA GLU A 120 -13.94 8.92 26.19
C GLU A 120 -15.11 8.51 25.26
N GLY A 121 -16.34 8.92 25.59
CA GLY A 121 -17.50 8.85 24.67
C GLY A 121 -18.55 7.78 24.97
N PHE A 122 -19.24 7.32 23.92
CA PHE A 122 -20.28 6.30 24.01
C PHE A 122 -19.66 4.92 24.24
N ILE A 123 -20.14 4.21 25.27
CA ILE A 123 -19.80 2.82 25.56
C ILE A 123 -20.88 1.93 24.96
N PHE A 124 -20.48 0.98 24.14
CA PHE A 124 -21.34 0.01 23.50
C PHE A 124 -21.13 -1.36 24.13
N ASP A 125 -22.23 -2.04 24.39
CA ASP A 125 -22.21 -3.45 24.79
C ASP A 125 -21.77 -4.33 23.61
N SER A 126 -21.31 -5.55 23.94
CA SER A 126 -20.81 -6.49 22.94
C SER A 126 -21.86 -6.87 21.89
N GLN A 127 -23.15 -6.90 22.24
CA GLN A 127 -24.22 -7.25 21.32
C GLN A 127 -24.44 -6.13 20.29
N THR A 128 -24.36 -4.87 20.71
CA THR A 128 -24.45 -3.71 19.82
C THR A 128 -23.28 -3.68 18.83
N ILE A 129 -22.06 -3.96 19.29
CA ILE A 129 -20.88 -4.06 18.43
C ILE A 129 -21.06 -5.21 17.42
N GLN A 130 -21.45 -6.40 17.86
CA GLN A 130 -21.68 -7.55 16.97
C GLN A 130 -22.76 -7.28 15.90
N ARG A 131 -23.84 -6.57 16.25
CA ARG A 131 -24.85 -6.17 15.26
C ARG A 131 -24.25 -5.27 14.20
N MET A 132 -23.46 -4.28 14.59
CA MET A 132 -22.80 -3.38 13.65
C MET A 132 -21.74 -4.12 12.81
N GLU A 133 -20.99 -5.06 13.39
CA GLU A 133 -20.07 -5.92 12.63
C GLU A 133 -20.79 -6.67 11.50
N LEU A 134 -21.98 -7.22 11.76
CA LEU A 134 -22.77 -7.90 10.73
C LEU A 134 -23.21 -6.94 9.62
N ILE A 135 -23.53 -5.68 9.95
CA ILE A 135 -23.86 -4.65 8.96
C ILE A 135 -22.62 -4.32 8.11
N VAL A 136 -21.44 -4.21 8.72
CA VAL A 136 -20.17 -3.99 8.00
C VAL A 136 -19.86 -5.17 7.09
N LEU A 137 -19.93 -6.40 7.60
CA LEU A 137 -19.72 -7.63 6.82
C LEU A 137 -20.67 -7.70 5.63
N GLY A 138 -21.95 -7.41 5.84
CA GLY A 138 -22.95 -7.36 4.78
C GLY A 138 -22.65 -6.28 3.74
N ALA A 139 -22.24 -5.07 4.15
CA ALA A 139 -21.84 -4.02 3.21
C ALA A 139 -20.59 -4.40 2.40
N LEU A 140 -19.66 -5.13 3.00
CA LEU A 140 -18.42 -5.57 2.35
C LEU A 140 -18.60 -6.87 1.54
N ASP A 141 -19.82 -7.40 1.42
CA ASP A 141 -20.12 -8.70 0.80
C ASP A 141 -19.26 -9.83 1.37
N TRP A 142 -18.95 -9.75 2.67
CA TRP A 142 -18.05 -10.65 3.39
C TRP A 142 -16.61 -10.73 2.84
N ARG A 143 -16.24 -9.87 1.88
CA ARG A 143 -14.89 -9.78 1.29
C ARG A 143 -13.94 -9.05 2.24
N MET A 144 -13.60 -9.68 3.36
CA MET A 144 -12.73 -9.09 4.39
C MET A 144 -11.24 -9.17 4.04
N ARG A 145 -10.84 -10.08 3.16
CA ARG A 145 -9.46 -10.15 2.67
C ARG A 145 -9.24 -9.09 1.59
N SER A 146 -8.83 -7.90 1.99
CA SER A 146 -8.52 -6.80 1.07
C SER A 146 -7.14 -6.94 0.44
N ILE A 147 -7.05 -6.62 -0.85
CA ILE A 147 -5.77 -6.39 -1.51
C ILE A 147 -5.27 -5.01 -1.11
N THR A 148 -4.05 -4.94 -0.60
CA THR A 148 -3.46 -3.71 -0.09
C THR A 148 -2.10 -3.44 -0.72
N PRO A 149 -1.62 -2.19 -0.69
CA PRO A 149 -0.30 -1.84 -1.24
C PRO A 149 0.84 -2.69 -0.67
N PHE A 150 0.73 -3.17 0.57
CA PHE A 150 1.73 -4.05 1.20
C PHE A 150 2.01 -5.32 0.38
N SER A 151 0.98 -5.91 -0.25
CA SER A 151 1.12 -7.10 -1.09
C SER A 151 1.99 -6.87 -2.33
N PHE A 152 2.07 -5.62 -2.82
CA PHE A 152 2.88 -5.25 -3.98
C PHE A 152 4.31 -4.81 -3.62
N LEU A 153 4.61 -4.52 -2.34
CA LEU A 153 5.97 -4.14 -1.93
C LEU A 153 6.98 -5.24 -2.25
N ARG A 154 6.67 -6.50 -1.92
CA ARG A 154 7.54 -7.64 -2.19
C ARG A 154 7.84 -7.79 -3.69
N PHE A 155 6.83 -7.51 -4.50
CA PHE A 155 6.93 -7.54 -5.95
C PHE A 155 7.94 -6.52 -6.46
N PHE A 156 7.82 -5.24 -6.08
CA PHE A 156 8.75 -4.21 -6.52
C PHE A 156 10.16 -4.41 -5.96
N LEU A 157 10.29 -4.86 -4.72
CA LEU A 157 11.58 -5.18 -4.10
C LEU A 157 12.33 -6.30 -4.86
N SER A 158 11.60 -7.19 -5.54
CA SER A 158 12.18 -8.27 -6.34
C SER A 158 12.95 -7.80 -7.58
N PHE A 159 12.86 -6.51 -7.94
CA PHE A 159 13.64 -5.90 -9.03
C PHE A 159 15.09 -5.58 -8.65
N PHE A 160 15.43 -5.75 -7.38
CA PHE A 160 16.71 -5.38 -6.80
C PHE A 160 17.43 -6.62 -6.26
N SER A 161 18.76 -6.56 -6.21
CA SER A 161 19.58 -7.73 -5.92
C SER A 161 19.42 -8.22 -4.48
N PRO A 162 19.28 -9.54 -4.24
CA PRO A 162 19.29 -10.13 -2.90
C PRO A 162 20.59 -9.84 -2.12
N ALA A 163 21.69 -9.54 -2.81
CA ALA A 163 22.96 -9.15 -2.18
C ALA A 163 22.84 -7.89 -1.32
N GLN A 164 21.76 -7.11 -1.48
CA GLN A 164 21.46 -5.91 -0.70
C GLN A 164 20.36 -6.13 0.35
N ALA A 165 20.15 -7.38 0.82
CA ALA A 165 19.04 -7.75 1.69
C ALA A 165 18.82 -6.83 2.92
N PRO A 166 19.85 -6.40 3.69
CA PRO A 166 19.63 -5.49 4.82
C PRO A 166 19.03 -4.15 4.40
N PHE A 167 19.47 -3.63 3.26
CA PHE A 167 18.95 -2.39 2.69
C PHE A 167 17.52 -2.57 2.18
N LEU A 168 17.20 -3.67 1.48
CA LEU A 168 15.84 -3.95 1.02
C LEU A 168 14.85 -4.09 2.19
N HIS A 169 15.30 -4.63 3.32
CA HIS A 169 14.49 -4.67 4.55
C HIS A 169 14.21 -3.27 5.11
N ALA A 170 15.24 -2.41 5.22
CA ALA A 170 15.08 -1.03 5.66
C ALA A 170 14.17 -0.23 4.73
N LEU A 171 14.33 -0.43 3.42
CA LEU A 171 13.50 0.19 2.40
C LEU A 171 12.03 -0.26 2.52
N LYS A 172 11.79 -1.57 2.69
CA LYS A 172 10.45 -2.12 2.93
C LYS A 172 9.82 -1.51 4.18
N ALA A 173 10.55 -1.49 5.29
CA ALA A 173 10.08 -0.93 6.55
C ALA A 173 9.70 0.55 6.40
N ARG A 174 10.53 1.34 5.69
CA ARG A 174 10.24 2.75 5.44
C ARG A 174 9.04 2.94 4.51
N ALA A 175 8.94 2.16 3.44
CA ALA A 175 7.77 2.18 2.56
C ALA A 175 6.49 1.82 3.33
N SER A 176 6.53 0.82 4.22
CA SER A 176 5.40 0.47 5.08
C SER A 176 4.98 1.62 6.00
N GLN A 177 5.95 2.34 6.60
CA GLN A 177 5.64 3.54 7.40
C GLN A 177 4.95 4.62 6.54
N THR A 178 5.43 4.85 5.33
CA THR A 178 4.80 5.77 4.38
C THR A 178 3.37 5.34 4.05
N LEU A 179 3.12 4.05 3.84
CA LEU A 179 1.78 3.51 3.59
C LEU A 179 0.81 3.73 4.76
N PHE A 180 1.26 3.50 6.00
CA PHE A 180 0.44 3.77 7.19
C PHE A 180 0.03 5.24 7.28
N LYS A 181 0.94 6.17 6.98
CA LYS A 181 0.63 7.60 6.98
C LYS A 181 -0.31 7.97 5.83
N ALA A 182 0.01 7.52 4.62
CA ALA A 182 -0.70 7.86 3.40
C ALA A 182 -2.18 7.46 3.46
N GLN A 183 -2.54 6.35 4.10
CA GLN A 183 -3.92 5.87 4.16
C GLN A 183 -4.91 6.89 4.77
N ASN A 184 -4.43 7.76 5.66
CA ASN A 184 -5.27 8.77 6.27
C ASN A 184 -5.71 9.85 5.26
N GLU A 185 -4.98 10.01 4.16
CA GLU A 185 -5.36 10.92 3.08
C GLU A 185 -6.46 10.36 2.21
N ILE A 186 -7.48 11.19 1.98
CA ILE A 186 -8.59 10.81 1.12
C ILE A 186 -8.16 10.55 -0.32
N LYS A 187 -7.17 11.31 -0.82
CA LYS A 187 -6.65 11.18 -2.18
C LYS A 187 -6.12 9.77 -2.47
N MET A 188 -5.66 9.04 -1.44
CA MET A 188 -5.16 7.68 -1.64
C MET A 188 -6.21 6.73 -2.18
N LEU A 189 -7.50 6.98 -1.93
CA LEU A 189 -8.59 6.15 -2.43
C LEU A 189 -8.78 6.23 -3.95
N GLU A 190 -8.20 7.23 -4.62
CA GLU A 190 -8.26 7.37 -6.09
C GLU A 190 -7.23 6.49 -6.83
N PHE A 191 -6.23 5.97 -6.12
CA PHE A 191 -5.13 5.23 -6.71
C PHE A 191 -5.27 3.73 -6.47
N LYS A 192 -4.82 2.94 -7.46
CA LYS A 192 -4.74 1.48 -7.33
C LYS A 192 -3.72 1.09 -6.24
N PRO A 193 -3.94 0.00 -5.47
CA PRO A 193 -2.99 -0.45 -4.45
C PRO A 193 -1.56 -0.63 -4.98
N SER A 194 -1.39 -1.13 -6.21
CA SER A 194 -0.08 -1.25 -6.86
C SER A 194 0.63 0.10 -7.07
N VAL A 195 -0.12 1.13 -7.47
CA VAL A 195 0.39 2.49 -7.70
C VAL A 195 0.82 3.13 -6.38
N ILE A 196 0.02 2.98 -5.32
CA ILE A 196 0.35 3.48 -3.97
C ILE A 196 1.62 2.78 -3.45
N ALA A 197 1.76 1.47 -3.65
CA ALA A 197 2.95 0.73 -3.25
C ALA A 197 4.20 1.18 -4.00
N ALA A 198 4.10 1.39 -5.30
CA ALA A 198 5.18 1.94 -6.13
C ALA A 198 5.61 3.33 -5.66
N ALA A 199 4.64 4.23 -5.41
CA ALA A 199 4.89 5.58 -4.95
C ALA A 199 5.52 5.61 -3.54
N ALA A 200 5.03 4.78 -2.61
CA ALA A 200 5.61 4.65 -1.28
C ALA A 200 7.06 4.12 -1.33
N LEU A 201 7.34 3.17 -2.23
CA LEU A 201 8.69 2.64 -2.40
C LEU A 201 9.64 3.67 -3.00
N LEU A 202 9.17 4.48 -3.97
CA LEU A 202 9.95 5.59 -4.52
C LEU A 202 10.24 6.65 -3.46
N SER A 203 9.24 7.01 -2.65
CA SER A 203 9.42 7.94 -1.52
C SER A 203 10.48 7.42 -0.54
N ALA A 204 10.39 6.14 -0.16
CA ALA A 204 11.37 5.52 0.74
C ALA A 204 12.77 5.46 0.13
N ALA A 205 12.88 5.16 -1.17
CA ALA A 205 14.17 5.10 -1.87
C ALA A 205 14.82 6.48 -2.01
N HIS A 206 14.01 7.51 -2.25
CA HIS A 206 14.48 8.89 -2.31
C HIS A 206 15.10 9.32 -0.98
N GLU A 207 14.44 8.99 0.13
CA GLU A 207 14.89 9.34 1.47
C GLU A 207 16.12 8.53 1.91
N LEU A 208 16.10 7.21 1.72
CA LEU A 208 17.12 6.33 2.29
C LEU A 208 18.32 6.09 1.36
N LEU A 209 18.15 6.16 0.04
CA LEU A 209 19.29 6.15 -0.87
C LEU A 209 19.13 7.01 -2.12
N PRO A 210 19.40 8.32 -1.99
CA PRO A 210 19.36 9.25 -3.10
C PRO A 210 20.29 8.87 -4.25
N ILE A 211 21.42 8.18 -3.97
CA ILE A 211 22.37 7.74 -5.01
C ILE A 211 21.75 6.65 -5.91
N GLN A 212 21.00 5.72 -5.33
CA GLN A 212 20.41 4.60 -6.07
C GLN A 212 19.00 4.92 -6.60
N PHE A 213 18.42 6.05 -6.17
CA PHE A 213 17.05 6.46 -6.51
C PHE A 213 16.77 6.45 -8.03
N ALA A 214 17.72 6.87 -8.86
CA ALA A 214 17.56 6.82 -10.32
C ALA A 214 17.29 5.40 -10.84
N SER A 215 17.93 4.39 -10.25
CA SER A 215 17.72 2.98 -10.58
C SER A 215 16.35 2.49 -10.13
N PHE A 216 15.88 2.92 -8.95
CA PHE A 216 14.53 2.63 -8.46
C PHE A 216 13.46 3.25 -9.36
N ARG A 217 13.62 4.53 -9.68
CA ARG A 217 12.74 5.27 -10.58
C ARG A 217 12.64 4.60 -11.95
N SER A 218 13.77 4.24 -12.56
CA SER A 218 13.80 3.57 -13.87
C SER A 218 13.11 2.21 -13.84
N ALA A 219 13.36 1.40 -12.80
CA ALA A 219 12.75 0.08 -12.66
C ALA A 219 11.22 0.17 -12.50
N ILE A 220 10.73 1.08 -11.66
CA ILE A 220 9.30 1.24 -11.39
C ILE A 220 8.58 1.88 -12.59
N SER A 221 9.19 2.88 -13.23
CA SER A 221 8.61 3.53 -14.43
C SER A 221 8.46 2.56 -15.61
N SER A 222 9.22 1.46 -15.63
CA SER A 222 9.09 0.43 -16.68
C SER A 222 7.76 -0.33 -16.67
N CYS A 223 6.97 -0.18 -15.60
CA CYS A 223 5.65 -0.77 -15.40
C CYS A 223 4.50 0.11 -15.89
N GLU A 224 4.76 1.29 -16.48
CA GLU A 224 3.72 2.12 -17.15
C GLU A 224 2.47 2.42 -16.28
N PHE A 225 2.67 2.68 -14.99
CA PHE A 225 1.57 3.02 -14.08
C PHE A 225 0.98 4.40 -14.39
N GLU A 226 -0.32 4.43 -14.68
CA GLU A 226 -1.08 5.66 -14.76
C GLU A 226 -1.12 6.37 -13.40
N LYS A 227 -1.08 7.71 -13.42
CA LYS A 227 -1.14 8.58 -12.23
C LYS A 227 -0.07 8.33 -11.15
N LEU A 228 1.00 7.57 -11.44
CA LEU A 228 2.06 7.29 -10.46
C LEU A 228 2.65 8.57 -9.86
N TRP A 229 2.92 9.58 -10.69
CA TRP A 229 3.50 10.84 -10.20
C TRP A 229 2.51 11.69 -9.40
N GLU A 230 1.22 11.66 -9.73
CA GLU A 230 0.18 12.27 -8.90
C GLU A 230 0.15 11.60 -7.52
N CYS A 231 0.25 10.26 -7.47
CA CYS A 231 0.33 9.50 -6.24
C CYS A 231 1.61 9.81 -5.45
N CYS A 232 2.76 9.91 -6.11
CA CYS A 232 4.02 10.31 -5.48
C CYS A 232 3.93 11.70 -4.85
N ASN A 233 3.30 12.66 -5.52
CA ASN A 233 3.09 14.01 -4.97
C ASN A 233 2.17 13.97 -3.75
N ALA A 234 1.06 13.24 -3.85
CA ALA A 234 0.12 13.09 -2.74
C ALA A 234 0.74 12.38 -1.52
N ILE A 235 1.64 11.40 -1.73
CA ILE A 235 2.43 10.79 -0.65
C ILE A 235 3.49 11.75 -0.13
N GLY A 236 4.11 12.52 -1.02
CA GLY A 236 5.08 13.56 -0.67
C GLY A 236 4.49 14.53 0.33
N ASP A 237 3.31 15.09 0.06
CA ASP A 237 2.61 16.01 0.96
C ASP A 237 2.39 15.44 2.38
N VAL A 238 2.33 14.11 2.52
CA VAL A 238 2.06 13.40 3.79
C VAL A 238 3.33 12.98 4.52
N ALA A 239 4.39 12.67 3.80
CA ALA A 239 5.68 12.30 4.38
C ALA A 239 6.41 13.51 5.01
N MET A 240 5.81 14.70 4.87
CA MET A 240 6.42 16.00 5.05
C MET A 240 6.17 16.65 6.40
N ASP A 241 7.16 16.51 7.27
CA ASP A 241 7.46 17.48 8.34
C ASP A 241 8.60 18.46 7.91
N GLY A 242 8.95 18.58 6.60
CA GLY A 242 9.90 19.64 6.15
C GLY A 242 10.78 19.51 4.88
N CYS A 243 10.66 18.52 3.98
CA CYS A 243 11.46 18.39 2.73
C CYS A 243 10.67 18.33 1.38
N ASN A 244 10.39 19.47 0.72
CA ASN A 244 9.61 19.50 -0.53
C ASN A 244 10.16 18.51 -1.58
N LEU A 245 9.43 17.43 -1.87
CA LEU A 245 9.72 16.53 -2.98
C LEU A 245 9.22 17.17 -4.28
N THR A 246 9.90 18.20 -4.76
CA THR A 246 9.77 18.58 -6.17
C THR A 246 10.41 17.45 -6.98
N PHE A 247 9.58 16.47 -7.37
CA PHE A 247 9.90 15.59 -8.49
C PHE A 247 10.04 16.49 -9.71
N GLU A 248 11.25 17.01 -9.95
CA GLU A 248 11.52 17.69 -11.20
C GLU A 248 11.15 16.71 -12.32
N MET A 249 10.10 17.10 -13.05
CA MET A 249 9.70 16.51 -14.31
C MET A 249 10.83 16.82 -15.28
N VAL A 250 11.91 16.06 -15.19
CA VAL A 250 12.94 16.04 -16.23
C VAL A 250 12.26 15.39 -17.44
N SER A 251 11.64 16.26 -18.22
CA SER A 251 11.26 16.00 -19.60
C SER A 251 12.47 15.42 -20.29
N SER A 252 12.30 14.29 -20.96
CA SER A 252 13.34 13.65 -21.76
C SER A 252 13.70 14.54 -22.95
N SER A 253 14.51 15.57 -22.74
CA SER A 253 15.23 16.25 -23.80
C SER A 253 16.55 15.51 -24.01
N ASN A 254 16.57 14.63 -25.01
CA ASN A 254 17.81 14.13 -25.59
C ASN A 254 18.55 15.29 -26.24
N THR A 255 19.58 15.82 -25.57
CA THR A 255 20.65 16.58 -26.24
C THR A 255 22.02 15.99 -25.87
N PRO A 256 22.91 15.80 -26.86
CA PRO A 256 24.18 15.14 -26.63
C PRO A 256 25.14 16.09 -25.91
N VAL A 257 25.70 15.65 -24.79
CA VAL A 257 26.79 16.36 -24.12
C VAL A 257 28.07 16.16 -24.92
N THR A 258 28.49 17.21 -25.63
CA THR A 258 29.82 17.31 -26.25
C THR A 258 30.89 17.61 -25.20
N VAL A 259 31.81 16.66 -25.05
CA VAL A 259 33.28 16.76 -24.91
C VAL A 259 33.89 17.86 -24.01
N LEU A 260 34.61 17.40 -22.97
CA LEU A 260 35.95 17.78 -22.44
C LEU A 260 35.89 17.80 -20.90
N GLY A 261 36.69 17.08 -20.13
CA GLY A 261 37.76 16.11 -20.33
C GLY A 261 38.31 15.75 -18.94
N ARG A 262 39.10 14.67 -18.85
CA ARG A 262 40.33 14.52 -18.03
C ARG A 262 40.55 13.05 -17.64
N HIS A 263 41.74 12.59 -18.02
CA HIS A 263 42.31 11.28 -17.77
C HIS A 263 42.22 10.82 -16.32
N CYS A 264 41.91 9.54 -16.12
CA CYS A 264 42.49 8.72 -15.06
C CYS A 264 42.72 7.30 -15.59
N SER A 265 43.89 6.77 -15.27
CA SER A 265 44.54 5.64 -15.92
C SER A 265 43.86 4.29 -15.67
N ARG A 266 43.87 3.47 -16.72
CA ARG A 266 43.62 2.03 -16.73
C ARG A 266 44.59 1.32 -15.79
N SER A 267 44.08 0.52 -14.85
CA SER A 267 44.79 -0.61 -14.28
C SER A 267 43.95 -1.86 -14.56
N GLU A 268 44.55 -2.81 -15.27
CA GLU A 268 43.96 -4.10 -15.59
C GLU A 268 44.05 -5.02 -14.37
N SER A 269 42.95 -5.66 -14.00
CA SER A 269 43.01 -6.99 -13.43
C SER A 269 41.79 -7.81 -13.87
N GLU A 270 42.08 -9.06 -14.20
CA GLU A 270 41.25 -9.99 -14.95
C GLU A 270 40.13 -10.65 -14.12
N ARG A 271 39.01 -10.90 -14.83
CA ARG A 271 38.06 -12.02 -14.73
C ARG A 271 37.34 -12.30 -13.40
N THR A 272 36.04 -11.99 -13.40
CA THR A 272 34.99 -12.99 -13.08
C THR A 272 33.74 -12.68 -13.91
N VAL A 273 33.55 -13.41 -15.00
CA VAL A 273 32.35 -13.39 -15.85
C VAL A 273 31.44 -14.52 -15.39
N GLY A 274 30.19 -14.22 -15.05
CA GLY A 274 29.17 -15.26 -14.86
C GLY A 274 27.86 -14.85 -14.20
N SER A 275 27.86 -13.93 -13.22
CA SER A 275 26.65 -13.73 -12.37
C SER A 275 25.74 -12.56 -12.77
N SER A 276 26.27 -11.50 -13.40
CA SER A 276 25.49 -10.27 -13.65
C SER A 276 24.55 -10.36 -14.85
N SER A 277 24.88 -11.19 -15.86
CA SER A 277 24.06 -11.40 -17.05
C SER A 277 22.73 -12.06 -16.70
N VAL A 278 22.77 -13.08 -15.85
CA VAL A 278 21.59 -13.88 -15.47
C VAL A 278 20.60 -13.06 -14.63
N GLU A 279 21.10 -12.20 -13.74
CA GLU A 279 20.27 -11.32 -12.91
C GLU A 279 19.59 -10.21 -13.72
N CYS A 280 20.29 -9.65 -14.72
CA CYS A 280 19.72 -8.68 -15.65
C CYS A 280 18.64 -9.31 -16.55
N ASP A 281 18.85 -10.55 -17.00
CA ASP A 281 17.90 -11.28 -17.84
C ASP A 281 16.65 -11.72 -17.07
N LEU A 282 16.78 -12.12 -15.80
CA LEU A 282 15.64 -12.40 -14.93
C LEU A 282 14.80 -11.13 -14.65
N LYS A 283 15.47 -10.00 -14.43
CA LYS A 283 14.81 -8.69 -14.28
C LYS A 283 14.06 -8.29 -15.54
N LYS A 284 14.67 -8.42 -16.71
CA LYS A 284 14.04 -8.13 -18.02
C LYS A 284 12.86 -9.06 -18.31
N ARG A 285 12.98 -10.36 -18.02
CA ARG A 285 11.89 -11.35 -18.20
C ARG A 285 10.71 -11.10 -17.27
N ARG A 286 10.95 -10.68 -16.02
CA ARG A 286 9.87 -10.27 -15.11
C ARG A 286 9.18 -9.01 -15.63
N ILE A 287 9.93 -7.98 -16.00
CA ILE A 287 9.41 -6.73 -16.55
C ILE A 287 8.61 -6.96 -17.85
N SER A 288 9.06 -7.84 -18.75
CA SER A 288 8.34 -8.13 -20.00
C SER A 288 7.05 -8.92 -19.78
N LYS A 289 7.03 -9.88 -18.86
CA LYS A 289 5.81 -10.59 -18.45
C LYS A 289 4.80 -9.64 -17.79
N LEU A 290 5.27 -8.74 -16.95
CA LEU A 290 4.45 -7.72 -16.30
C LEU A 290 3.80 -6.74 -17.27
N ARG A 291 4.53 -6.31 -18.31
CA ARG A 291 3.92 -5.51 -19.38
C ARG A 291 2.78 -6.27 -20.08
N GLY A 292 2.85 -7.60 -20.14
CA GLY A 292 1.73 -8.43 -20.59
C GLY A 292 0.55 -8.40 -19.62
N ALA A 293 0.80 -8.60 -18.33
CA ALA A 293 -0.24 -8.62 -17.29
C ALA A 293 -0.92 -7.26 -17.07
N LEU A 294 -0.17 -6.16 -17.10
CA LEU A 294 -0.69 -4.78 -17.00
C LEU A 294 -1.54 -4.38 -18.20
N ARG A 295 -1.20 -4.86 -19.41
CA ARG A 295 -2.02 -4.65 -20.61
C ARG A 295 -3.34 -5.42 -20.56
N LEU A 296 -3.38 -6.55 -19.84
CA LEU A 296 -4.59 -7.36 -19.66
C LEU A 296 -5.51 -6.82 -18.55
N SER A 297 -4.99 -6.06 -17.58
CA SER A 297 -5.80 -5.44 -16.51
C SER A 297 -6.28 -4.01 -16.83
N GLN A 298 -5.80 -3.43 -17.94
CA GLN A 298 -6.22 -2.13 -18.47
C GLN A 298 -7.24 -2.24 -19.62
N ALA A 299 -7.51 -3.46 -20.11
CA ALA A 299 -8.51 -3.76 -21.15
C ALA A 299 -9.83 -4.22 -20.52
#